data_AF-A0A529N948-F1
#
_entry.id   AF-A0A529N948-F1
#
_cell.length_a   1.000
_cell.length_b   1.000
_cell.length_c   1.000
_cell.angle_alpha   90.00
_cell.angle_beta   90.00
_cell.angle_gamma   90.00
#
_symmetry.space_group_name_H-M   'P 1'
#
loop_
_entity.id
_entity.type
_entity.pdbx_description
1 polymer ?
#
loop_
_entity_poly.entity_id
_entity_poly.type
_entity_poly.pdbx_seq_one_letter_code
_entity_poly.pdbx_strand_id
1 'polypeptide(L)'
;IMQIACRDKNRIAIQGDVLGGAAMGVANMLCLTGDGVQAGDQPGAKPVFDLDSMSLLETCRIMRDNGKFLSGRKLTTPPQIFLGAAVNP
;
A
#
# COMPACT_ATOMS: atom_id res chain seq x y z
N ILE A 1 -12.79 0.07 -5.25
CA ILE A 1 -11.54 -0.64 -4.87
C ILE A 1 -10.39 0.31 -5.18
N MET A 2 -9.43 0.50 -4.26
CA MET A 2 -8.25 1.32 -4.51
C MET A 2 -7.03 0.42 -4.78
N GLN A 3 -6.27 0.72 -5.83
CA GLN A 3 -5.02 0.04 -6.12
C GLN A 3 -3.86 0.82 -5.52
N ILE A 4 -2.93 0.12 -4.85
CA ILE A 4 -1.69 0.69 -4.35
C ILE A 4 -0.54 -0.08 -4.98
N ALA A 5 0.29 0.63 -5.75
CA ALA A 5 1.49 0.09 -6.38
C ALA A 5 2.75 0.59 -5.65
N CYS A 6 3.65 -0.33 -5.29
CA CYS A 6 4.89 0.01 -4.57
C CYS A 6 5.96 0.68 -5.46
N ARG A 7 5.78 0.63 -6.78
CA ARG A 7 6.67 1.21 -7.80
C ARG A 7 7.11 2.65 -7.47
N ASP A 8 6.16 3.50 -7.05
CA ASP A 8 6.35 4.95 -7.03
C ASP A 8 6.45 5.55 -5.62
N LYS A 9 6.20 4.75 -4.57
CA LYS A 9 5.99 5.27 -3.20
C LYS A 9 6.75 4.47 -2.16
N ASN A 10 7.29 5.19 -1.17
CA ASN A 10 7.90 4.57 -0.01
C ASN A 10 6.84 4.16 1.03
N ARG A 11 7.25 3.39 2.05
CA ARG A 11 6.38 2.91 3.12
C ARG A 11 5.64 4.02 3.87
N ILE A 12 6.18 5.24 3.94
CA ILE A 12 5.54 6.35 4.64
C ILE A 12 4.36 6.85 3.81
N ALA A 13 4.59 7.14 2.53
CA ALA A 13 3.56 7.57 1.59
C ALA A 13 2.45 6.51 1.47
N ILE A 14 2.83 5.23 1.35
CA ILE A 14 1.89 4.11 1.31
C ILE A 14 0.99 4.06 2.54
N GLN A 15 1.55 4.13 3.75
CA GLN A 15 0.73 4.11 4.98
C GLN A 15 -0.19 5.34 5.05
N GLY A 16 0.25 6.49 4.52
CA GLY A 16 -0.59 7.68 4.36
C GLY A 16 -1.76 7.46 3.40
N ASP A 17 -1.50 6.89 2.22
CA ASP A 17 -2.51 6.56 1.22
C ASP A 17 -3.54 5.55 1.75
N VAL A 18 -3.09 4.54 2.50
CA VAL A 18 -3.98 3.56 3.16
C VAL A 18 -4.96 4.26 4.10
N LEU A 19 -4.47 5.15 4.97
CA LEU A 19 -5.33 5.89 5.90
C LEU A 19 -6.24 6.89 5.18
N GLY A 20 -5.71 7.62 4.19
CA GLY A 20 -6.47 8.56 3.40
C GLY A 20 -7.61 7.87 2.63
N GLY A 21 -7.31 6.76 1.95
CA GLY A 21 -8.31 5.96 1.26
C GLY A 21 -9.40 5.46 2.20
N ALA A 22 -9.02 4.87 3.34
CA ALA A 22 -9.97 4.38 4.33
C ALA A 22 -10.85 5.51 4.91
N ALA A 23 -10.26 6.68 5.20
CA ALA A 23 -11.00 7.85 5.67
C ALA A 23 -12.01 8.38 4.65
N MET A 24 -11.72 8.22 3.35
CA MET A 24 -12.63 8.55 2.25
C MET A 24 -13.68 7.45 1.98
N GLY A 25 -13.74 6.39 2.79
CA GLY A 25 -14.71 5.30 2.66
C GLY A 25 -14.27 4.15 1.74
N VAL A 26 -13.00 4.10 1.31
CA VAL A 26 -12.49 2.93 0.59
C VAL A 26 -12.42 1.74 1.54
N ALA A 27 -13.23 0.71 1.25
CA ALA A 27 -13.27 -0.52 2.04
C ALA A 27 -12.44 -1.68 1.43
N ASN A 28 -11.84 -1.50 0.25
CA ASN A 28 -11.14 -2.57 -0.46
C ASN A 28 -9.84 -2.06 -1.10
N MET A 29 -8.72 -2.73 -0.81
CA MET A 29 -7.40 -2.39 -1.33
C MET A 29 -6.76 -3.55 -2.10
N LEU A 30 -6.26 -3.26 -3.29
CA LEU A 30 -5.48 -4.17 -4.11
C LEU A 30 -4.00 -3.79 -4.02
N CYS A 31 -3.19 -4.66 -3.41
CA CYS A 31 -1.77 -4.47 -3.19
C CYS A 31 -0.95 -5.04 -4.36
N LEU A 32 -0.16 -4.19 -5.00
CA LEU A 32 0.63 -4.53 -6.18
C LEU A 32 2.09 -4.13 -5.97
N THR A 33 3.03 -4.97 -6.42
CA THR A 33 4.44 -4.55 -6.55
C THR A 33 4.53 -3.39 -7.56
N GLY A 34 3.77 -3.49 -8.65
CA GLY A 34 3.78 -2.56 -9.78
C GLY A 34 4.85 -2.94 -10.81
N ASP A 35 4.66 -2.46 -12.04
CA ASP A 35 5.58 -2.71 -13.15
C ASP A 35 6.86 -1.87 -13.04
N GLY A 36 7.87 -2.18 -13.84
CA GLY A 36 9.04 -1.30 -13.96
C GLY A 36 8.64 0.10 -14.43
N VAL A 37 9.22 1.15 -13.83
CA VAL A 37 8.95 2.55 -14.19
C VAL A 37 9.23 2.83 -15.68
N GLN A 38 10.18 2.10 -16.27
CA GLN A 38 10.56 2.19 -17.68
C GLN A 38 9.43 1.79 -18.64
N ALA A 39 8.46 0.99 -18.17
CA ALA A 39 7.27 0.62 -18.94
C ALA A 39 6.17 1.69 -18.89
N GLY A 40 6.34 2.73 -18.06
CA GLY A 40 5.39 3.84 -17.92
C GLY A 40 5.64 5.01 -18.87
N ASP A 41 4.83 6.05 -18.71
CA ASP A 41 4.90 7.32 -19.42
C ASP A 41 6.08 8.21 -18.99
N GLN A 42 6.65 7.92 -17.81
CA GLN A 42 7.75 8.68 -17.19
C GLN A 42 8.97 7.77 -16.95
N PRO A 43 9.63 7.26 -18.02
CA PRO A 43 10.67 6.25 -17.89
C PRO A 43 11.94 6.75 -17.16
N GLY A 44 12.13 8.07 -17.06
CA GLY A 44 13.23 8.68 -16.30
C GLY A 44 12.95 8.86 -14.80
N ALA A 45 11.73 8.57 -14.33
CA ALA A 45 11.42 8.66 -12.91
C ALA A 45 12.18 7.59 -12.12
N LYS A 46 12.60 7.94 -10.90
CA LYS A 46 13.35 7.02 -10.05
C LYS A 46 12.38 5.98 -9.46
N PRO A 47 12.62 4.68 -9.68
CA PRO A 47 11.82 3.64 -9.02
C PRO A 47 12.05 3.66 -7.51
N VAL A 48 10.98 3.48 -6.73
CA VAL A 48 11.05 3.47 -5.26
C VAL A 48 11.12 2.05 -4.73
N PHE A 49 10.11 1.21 -5.00
CA PHE A 49 10.03 -0.20 -4.56
C PHE A 49 10.53 -0.44 -3.12
N ASP A 50 10.16 0.45 -2.19
CA ASP A 50 10.50 0.30 -0.76
C ASP A 50 9.79 -0.92 -0.14
N LEU A 51 8.68 -1.33 -0.76
CA LEU A 51 7.92 -2.53 -0.49
C LEU A 51 7.66 -3.28 -1.81
N ASP A 52 7.24 -4.53 -1.70
CA ASP A 52 6.61 -5.32 -2.76
C ASP A 52 5.15 -5.63 -2.37
N SER A 53 4.41 -6.36 -3.21
CA SER A 53 3.00 -6.71 -2.93
C SER A 53 2.83 -7.48 -1.62
N MET A 54 3.75 -8.38 -1.28
CA MET A 54 3.66 -9.23 -0.07
C MET A 54 3.92 -8.42 1.20
N SER A 55 4.97 -7.60 1.21
CA SER A 55 5.28 -6.72 2.33
C SER A 55 4.29 -5.56 2.46
N LEU A 56 3.69 -5.10 1.36
CA LEU A 56 2.56 -4.16 1.38
C LEU A 56 1.31 -4.79 2.00
N LEU A 57 0.96 -6.01 1.62
CA LEU A 57 -0.15 -6.76 2.23
C LEU A 57 0.04 -6.88 3.74
N GLU A 58 1.22 -7.31 4.18
CA GLU A 58 1.52 -7.46 5.61
C GLU A 58 1.49 -6.10 6.33
N THR A 59 2.00 -5.04 5.69
CA THR A 59 1.93 -3.68 6.26
C THR A 59 0.48 -3.25 6.48
N CYS A 60 -0.39 -3.44 5.48
CA CYS A 60 -1.81 -3.09 5.61
C CYS A 60 -2.52 -3.96 6.66
N ARG A 61 -2.15 -5.25 6.75
CA ARG A 61 -2.67 -6.17 7.77
C ARG A 61 -2.29 -5.73 9.17
N ILE A 62 -1.03 -5.34 9.41
CA ILE A 62 -0.57 -4.81 10.69
C ILE A 62 -1.34 -3.52 11.06
N MET A 63 -1.55 -2.62 10.09
CA MET A 63 -2.31 -1.39 10.35
C MET A 63 -3.76 -1.67 10.73
N ARG A 64 -4.43 -2.57 10.01
CA ARG A 64 -5.82 -2.95 10.24
C ARG A 64 -6.02 -3.75 11.53
N ASP A 65 -5.24 -4.82 11.71
CA ASP A 65 -5.45 -5.83 12.75
C ASP A 65 -4.78 -5.45 14.08
N ASN A 66 -3.57 -4.89 14.01
CA ASN A 66 -2.82 -4.51 15.22
C ASN A 66 -2.98 -3.03 15.57
N GLY A 67 -3.67 -2.24 14.75
CA GLY A 67 -3.93 -0.82 15.00
C GLY A 67 -2.66 0.00 15.18
N LYS A 68 -1.62 -0.27 14.40
CA LYS A 68 -0.34 0.44 14.49
C LYS A 68 0.30 0.67 13.11
N PHE A 69 1.05 1.75 12.99
CA PHE A 69 1.99 1.92 11.89
C PHE A 69 3.09 0.87 11.94
N LEU A 70 3.81 0.70 10.83
CA LEU A 70 4.98 -0.18 10.76
C LEU A 70 6.07 0.21 11.77
N SER A 71 6.15 1.49 12.16
CA SER A 71 7.06 1.98 13.21
C SER A 71 6.67 1.56 14.63
N GLY A 72 5.53 0.88 14.82
CA GLY A 72 5.00 0.50 16.13
C GLY A 72 4.12 1.57 16.80
N ARG A 73 4.08 2.79 16.26
CA ARG A 73 3.20 3.87 16.76
C ARG A 73 1.73 3.46 16.59
N LYS A 74 0.93 3.63 17.63
CA LYS A 74 -0.51 3.31 17.62
C LYS A 74 -1.28 4.21 16.66
N LEU A 75 -2.28 3.64 16.00
CA LEU A 75 -3.30 4.33 15.22
C LEU A 75 -4.50 4.64 16.12
N THR A 76 -4.99 5.88 16.11
CA THR A 76 -6.24 6.24 16.81
C THR A 76 -7.44 5.52 16.21
N THR A 77 -7.44 5.36 14.88
CA THR A 77 -8.50 4.66 14.15
C THR A 77 -7.85 3.77 13.10
N PRO A 78 -7.81 2.44 13.33
CA PRO A 78 -7.30 1.49 12.34
C PRO A 78 -8.16 1.50 11.06
N PRO A 79 -7.56 1.41 9.86
CA PRO A 79 -8.30 1.40 8.61
C PRO A 79 -9.15 0.14 8.50
N GLN A 80 -10.44 0.28 8.17
CA GLN A 80 -11.36 -0.84 7.97
C GLN A 80 -11.37 -1.24 6.49
N ILE A 81 -10.45 -2.15 6.11
CA ILE A 81 -10.17 -2.49 4.72
C ILE A 81 -10.09 -4.01 4.50
N PHE A 82 -10.65 -4.45 3.37
CA PHE A 82 -10.44 -5.78 2.82
C PHE A 82 -9.23 -5.76 1.88
N LEU A 83 -8.33 -6.74 2.05
CA LEU A 83 -7.04 -6.79 1.37
C LEU A 83 -7.05 -7.83 0.26
N GLY A 84 -6.58 -7.45 -0.92
CA GLY A 84 -6.36 -8.34 -2.06
C GLY A 84 -5.00 -8.12 -2.70
N ALA A 85 -4.56 -9.10 -3.49
CA ALA A 85 -3.37 -9.02 -4.32
C ALA A 85 -3.59 -9.72 -5.66
N ALA A 86 -2.73 -9.43 -6.63
CA ALA A 86 -2.71 -10.11 -7.92
C ALA A 86 -1.87 -11.41 -7.83
N VAL A 87 -2.32 -12.45 -8.51
CA VAL A 87 -1.61 -13.73 -8.66
C VAL A 87 -1.42 -13.99 -10.15
N ASN A 88 -0.23 -14.45 -10.53
CA ASN A 88 0.08 -14.93 -11.87
C ASN A 88 0.57 -16.39 -11.76
N PRO A 89 -0.23 -17.40 -12.17
CA PRO A 89 0.09 -18.82 -12.03
C PRO A 89 1.15 -19.32 -13.01
#